data_AF-A0A8B6Y0E9-F1
#
_entry.id   AF-A0A8B6Y0E9-F1
#
_cell.length_a   1.000
_cell.length_b   1.000
_cell.length_c   1.000
_cell.angle_alpha   90.00
_cell.angle_beta   90.00
_cell.angle_gamma   90.00
#
_symmetry.space_group_name_H-M   'P 1'
#
loop_
_entity.id
_entity.type
_entity.pdbx_description
1 polymer ?
#
loop_
_entity_poly.entity_id
_entity_poly.type
_entity_poly.pdbx_seq_one_letter_code
_entity_poly.pdbx_strand_id
1 'polypeptide(L)'
;MDIVNRKKTQRLQQVSENFQRLTPDVETIIFLGRQNIPFRGHRDNGSLLDIDDDDSDVMTNEGNFRELLKFRVNCDNLNLENHLKTGRASATYISKTTQNALIECCGEEICEQIVSRVRESNYYAIMFDETTDASHQPQMKQYYAI
;
A
#
# COMPACT_ATOMS: atom_id res chain seq x y z
N MET A 1 -35.66 -11.89 16.94
CA MET A 1 -34.79 -11.16 15.99
C MET A 1 -34.67 -11.96 14.72
N ASP A 2 -35.08 -11.37 13.60
CA ASP A 2 -35.15 -12.04 12.29
C ASP A 2 -33.78 -12.49 11.76
N ILE A 3 -33.75 -13.66 11.10
CA ILE A 3 -32.55 -14.25 10.49
C ILE A 3 -31.86 -13.28 9.51
N VAL A 4 -32.65 -12.44 8.82
CA VAL A 4 -32.16 -11.40 7.91
C VAL A 4 -31.34 -10.34 8.65
N ASN A 5 -31.82 -9.88 9.81
CA ASN A 5 -31.11 -8.91 10.64
C ASN A 5 -29.80 -9.52 11.18
N ARG A 6 -29.81 -10.79 11.59
CA ARG A 6 -28.59 -11.49 12.04
C ARG A 6 -27.53 -11.60 10.93
N LYS A 7 -27.91 -11.94 9.69
CA LYS A 7 -26.99 -12.00 8.55
C LYS A 7 -26.40 -10.63 8.21
N LYS A 8 -27.21 -9.56 8.28
CA LYS A 8 -26.75 -8.19 8.04
C LYS A 8 -25.71 -7.76 9.08
N THR A 9 -25.97 -8.05 10.35
CA THR A 9 -25.03 -7.74 11.45
C THR A 9 -23.71 -8.49 11.29
N GLN A 10 -23.75 -9.78 10.95
CA GLN A 10 -22.53 -10.57 10.70
C GLN A 10 -21.69 -10.02 9.55
N ARG A 11 -22.33 -9.63 8.44
CA ARG A 11 -21.61 -9.03 7.31
C ARG A 11 -20.93 -7.71 7.69
N LEU A 12 -21.61 -6.86 8.46
CA LEU A 12 -21.04 -5.60 8.93
C LEU A 12 -19.85 -5.81 9.87
N GLN A 13 -19.93 -6.80 10.76
CA GLN A 13 -18.81 -7.20 11.62
C GLN A 13 -17.61 -7.66 10.80
N GLN A 14 -17.82 -8.54 9.83
CA GLN A 14 -16.73 -9.02 8.97
C GLN A 14 -16.07 -7.91 8.16
N VAL A 15 -16.86 -6.95 7.64
CA VAL A 15 -16.31 -5.78 6.95
C VAL A 15 -15.45 -4.95 7.90
N SER A 16 -15.93 -4.68 9.11
CA SER A 16 -15.17 -3.95 10.13
C SER A 16 -13.86 -4.65 10.48
N GLU A 17 -13.86 -5.97 10.66
CA GLU A 17 -12.67 -6.75 10.95
C GLU A 17 -11.66 -6.70 9.79
N ASN A 18 -12.12 -6.85 8.55
CA ASN A 18 -11.26 -6.74 7.38
C ASN A 18 -10.63 -5.36 7.23
N PHE A 19 -11.39 -4.29 7.53
CA PHE A 19 -10.84 -2.93 7.55
C PHE A 19 -9.74 -2.79 8.59
N GLN A 20 -9.97 -3.24 9.83
CA GLN A 20 -8.95 -3.19 10.89
C GLN A 20 -7.66 -3.93 10.51
N ARG A 21 -7.77 -5.03 9.75
CA ARG A 21 -6.63 -5.79 9.23
C ARG A 21 -5.87 -5.03 8.15
N LEU A 22 -6.59 -4.35 7.26
CA LEU A 22 -6.02 -3.62 6.12
C LEU A 22 -5.41 -2.26 6.49
N THR A 23 -5.94 -1.61 7.54
CA THR A 23 -5.48 -0.30 8.03
C THR A 23 -3.95 -0.19 8.14
N PRO A 24 -3.23 -1.10 8.84
CA PRO A 24 -1.77 -0.98 8.98
C PRO A 24 -1.02 -1.04 7.64
N ASP A 25 -1.49 -1.82 6.67
CA ASP A 25 -0.87 -1.90 5.33
C ASP A 25 -1.06 -0.59 4.56
N VAL A 26 -2.29 -0.05 4.56
CA VAL A 26 -2.62 1.21 3.88
C VAL A 26 -1.86 2.39 4.51
N GLU A 27 -1.81 2.47 5.83
CA GLU A 27 -1.05 3.52 6.53
C GLU A 27 0.45 3.44 6.24
N THR A 28 0.99 2.22 6.15
CA THR A 28 2.39 1.99 5.77
C THR A 28 2.64 2.46 4.33
N ILE A 29 1.72 2.18 3.41
CA ILE A 29 1.82 2.63 2.02
C ILE A 29 1.81 4.17 1.93
N ILE A 30 0.86 4.80 2.62
CA ILE A 30 0.74 6.26 2.65
C ILE A 30 2.01 6.89 3.25
N PHE A 31 2.54 6.32 4.34
CA PHE A 31 3.75 6.81 4.97
C PHE A 31 4.94 6.78 4.00
N LEU A 32 5.21 5.63 3.38
CA LEU A 32 6.34 5.47 2.45
C LEU A 32 6.20 6.38 1.24
N GLY A 33 4.99 6.47 0.66
CA GLY A 33 4.71 7.35 -0.47
C GLY A 33 4.93 8.83 -0.14
N ARG A 34 4.47 9.28 1.05
CA ARG A 34 4.64 10.67 1.50
C ARG A 34 6.09 11.03 1.79
N GLN A 35 6.89 10.08 2.27
CA GLN A 35 8.31 10.29 2.58
C GLN A 35 9.22 10.04 1.36
N ASN A 36 8.67 9.65 0.22
CA ASN A 36 9.42 9.24 -0.97
C ASN A 36 10.43 8.11 -0.65
N ILE A 37 10.01 7.16 0.19
CA ILE A 37 10.82 6.00 0.58
C ILE A 37 10.43 4.81 -0.31
N PRO A 38 11.40 4.09 -0.90
CA PRO A 38 11.12 2.90 -1.71
C PRO A 38 10.36 1.83 -0.92
N PHE A 39 9.37 1.18 -1.54
CA PHE A 39 8.53 0.19 -0.86
C PHE A 39 9.18 -1.19 -0.76
N ARG A 40 9.93 -1.59 -1.80
CA ARG A 40 10.39 -2.97 -2.03
C ARG A 40 11.83 -3.19 -1.59
N GLY A 41 12.11 -4.41 -1.12
CA GLY A 41 13.45 -4.94 -0.87
C GLY A 41 13.85 -5.95 -1.95
N HIS A 42 15.02 -6.59 -1.77
CA HIS A 42 15.51 -7.59 -2.71
C HIS A 42 14.69 -8.90 -2.66
N ARG A 43 14.12 -9.23 -1.50
CA ARG A 43 13.23 -10.38 -1.28
C ARG A 43 12.02 -9.92 -0.47
N ASP A 44 10.80 -10.00 -1.01
CA ASP A 44 9.59 -9.48 -0.36
C ASP A 44 8.49 -10.55 -0.18
N ASN A 45 8.91 -11.82 -0.03
CA ASN A 45 8.05 -13.01 0.05
C ASN A 45 8.18 -13.73 1.39
N GLY A 46 7.22 -14.62 1.69
CA GLY A 46 7.21 -15.42 2.92
C GLY A 46 6.42 -14.78 4.07
N SER A 47 6.36 -15.51 5.19
CA SER A 47 5.74 -15.04 6.44
C SER A 47 6.53 -13.86 7.00
N LEU A 48 5.85 -12.91 7.64
CA LEU A 48 6.51 -11.77 8.29
C LEU A 48 7.06 -12.09 9.68
N LEU A 49 6.51 -13.14 10.32
CA LEU A 49 6.76 -13.47 11.72
C LEU A 49 7.50 -14.80 11.90
N ASP A 50 7.81 -15.49 10.81
CA ASP A 50 8.63 -16.70 10.87
C ASP A 50 10.07 -16.23 11.05
N ILE A 51 10.54 -16.24 12.30
CA ILE A 51 11.96 -16.14 12.64
C ILE A 51 12.46 -17.57 12.51
N ASP A 52 13.08 -17.91 11.39
CA ASP A 52 13.85 -19.16 11.33
C ASP A 52 14.94 -19.07 12.41
N ASP A 53 15.01 -20.09 13.27
CA ASP A 53 15.99 -20.25 14.38
C ASP A 53 17.45 -20.36 13.88
N ASP A 54 17.66 -20.24 12.57
CA ASP A 54 18.96 -20.22 11.94
C ASP A 54 19.37 -18.75 11.74
N ASP A 55 20.51 -18.39 12.32
CA ASP A 55 21.13 -17.05 12.42
C ASP A 55 21.43 -16.38 11.04
N SER A 56 20.95 -17.00 9.94
CA SER A 56 21.19 -16.62 8.55
C SER A 56 20.11 -15.70 7.95
N ASP A 57 18.88 -15.66 8.48
CA ASP A 57 17.76 -14.91 7.86
C ASP A 57 17.47 -13.53 8.50
N VAL A 58 18.01 -13.27 9.70
CA VAL A 58 17.89 -11.97 10.40
C VAL A 58 18.55 -10.81 9.61
N MET A 59 19.42 -11.13 8.65
CA MET A 59 20.19 -10.15 7.86
C MET A 59 19.57 -9.84 6.49
N THR A 60 18.45 -10.47 6.12
CA THR A 60 17.86 -10.30 4.79
C THR A 60 16.89 -9.11 4.78
N ASN A 61 17.26 -7.99 4.15
CA ASN A 61 16.38 -6.83 4.02
C ASN A 61 15.16 -7.15 3.14
N GLU A 62 13.97 -7.23 3.77
CA GLU A 62 12.72 -7.57 3.10
C GLU A 62 11.98 -6.37 2.45
N GLY A 63 12.59 -5.19 2.53
CA GLY A 63 12.03 -3.95 2.03
C GLY A 63 11.29 -3.13 3.08
N ASN A 64 11.28 -1.82 2.88
CA ASN A 64 10.78 -0.87 3.89
C ASN A 64 9.31 -1.09 4.26
N PHE A 65 8.49 -1.62 3.36
CA PHE A 65 7.10 -1.96 3.68
C PHE A 65 7.01 -3.08 4.74
N ARG A 66 7.71 -4.19 4.51
CA ARG A 66 7.70 -5.36 5.41
C ARG A 66 8.39 -5.03 6.74
N GLU A 67 9.52 -4.34 6.68
CA GLU A 67 10.24 -3.92 7.89
C GLU A 67 9.44 -2.93 8.74
N LEU A 68 8.68 -2.02 8.14
CA LEU A 68 7.82 -1.11 8.91
C LEU A 68 6.64 -1.84 9.57
N LEU A 69 6.11 -2.89 8.93
CA LEU A 69 5.09 -3.74 9.56
C LEU A 69 5.67 -4.54 10.74
N LYS A 70 6.87 -5.12 10.60
CA LYS A 70 7.59 -5.77 11.72
C LYS A 70 7.83 -4.79 12.87
N PHE A 71 8.29 -3.58 12.55
CA PHE A 71 8.47 -2.52 13.54
C PHE A 71 7.17 -2.20 14.27
N ARG A 72 6.04 -2.07 13.56
CA ARG A 72 4.73 -1.85 14.18
C ARG A 72 4.31 -2.99 15.10
N VAL A 73 4.56 -4.24 14.72
CA VAL A 73 4.33 -5.41 15.59
C VAL A 73 5.19 -5.33 16.85
N ASN A 74 6.48 -5.02 16.70
CA ASN A 74 7.42 -4.86 17.82
C ASN A 74 7.06 -3.68 18.76
N CYS A 75 6.29 -2.70 18.28
CA CYS A 75 5.71 -1.62 19.08
C CYS A 75 4.33 -1.98 19.65
N ASP A 76 4.10 -3.25 19.99
CA ASP A 76 2.89 -3.76 20.64
C ASP A 76 1.58 -3.55 19.83
N ASN A 77 1.64 -3.53 18.50
CA ASN A 77 0.43 -3.57 17.68
C ASN A 77 -0.15 -5.00 17.65
N LEU A 78 -0.79 -5.38 18.76
CA LEU A 78 -1.37 -6.71 18.96
C LEU A 78 -2.42 -7.07 17.91
N ASN A 79 -3.12 -6.09 17.33
CA ASN A 79 -4.11 -6.35 16.28
C ASN A 79 -3.43 -6.78 14.99
N LEU A 80 -2.37 -6.09 14.58
CA LEU A 80 -1.56 -6.47 13.43
C LEU A 80 -0.84 -7.81 13.67
N GLU A 81 -0.28 -8.00 14.86
CA GLU A 81 0.39 -9.25 15.23
C GLU A 81 -0.57 -10.45 15.16
N ASN A 82 -1.73 -10.35 15.82
CA ASN A 82 -2.77 -11.38 15.78
C ASN A 82 -3.26 -11.60 14.35
N HIS A 83 -3.40 -10.53 13.56
CA HIS A 83 -3.78 -10.63 12.16
C HIS A 83 -2.76 -11.45 11.35
N LEU A 84 -1.47 -11.17 11.50
CA LEU A 84 -0.41 -11.85 10.77
C LEU A 84 -0.26 -13.31 11.23
N LYS A 85 -0.47 -13.61 12.52
CA LYS A 85 -0.41 -14.98 13.08
C LYS A 85 -1.62 -15.86 12.72
N THR A 86 -2.82 -15.28 12.74
CA THR A 86 -4.08 -16.03 12.56
C THR A 86 -4.63 -15.95 11.13
N GLY A 87 -4.13 -15.01 10.35
CA GLY A 87 -4.53 -14.80 8.97
C GLY A 87 -4.11 -15.98 8.10
N ARG A 88 -5.02 -16.45 7.25
CA ARG A 88 -4.63 -17.28 6.11
C ARG A 88 -3.64 -16.49 5.25
N ALA A 89 -2.68 -17.14 4.60
CA ALA A 89 -1.68 -16.48 3.75
C ALA A 89 -2.28 -15.56 2.66
N SER A 90 -3.52 -15.82 2.23
CA SER A 90 -4.25 -14.98 1.27
C SER A 90 -4.94 -13.76 1.86
N ALA A 91 -5.00 -13.64 3.19
CA ALA A 91 -5.73 -12.63 3.91
C ALA A 91 -4.83 -11.65 4.67
N THR A 92 -3.50 -11.81 4.59
CA THR A 92 -2.53 -10.94 5.29
C THR A 92 -2.29 -9.62 4.56
N TYR A 93 -2.76 -9.47 3.31
CA TYR A 93 -2.63 -8.26 2.48
C TYR A 93 -1.20 -7.75 2.17
N ILE A 94 -0.17 -8.44 2.67
CA ILE A 94 1.25 -8.12 2.48
C ILE A 94 1.88 -8.63 1.18
N SER A 95 1.13 -9.41 0.39
CA SER A 95 1.68 -9.97 -0.85
C SER A 95 2.03 -8.87 -1.84
N LYS A 96 3.04 -9.08 -2.69
CA LYS A 96 3.39 -8.16 -3.78
C LYS A 96 2.19 -7.72 -4.61
N THR A 97 1.29 -8.65 -4.92
CA THR A 97 0.09 -8.39 -5.71
C THR A 97 -0.87 -7.46 -4.97
N THR A 98 -1.13 -7.76 -3.71
CA THR A 98 -2.04 -6.95 -2.90
C THR A 98 -1.47 -5.56 -2.62
N GLN A 99 -0.17 -5.48 -2.29
CA GLN A 99 0.54 -4.23 -2.11
C GLN A 99 0.42 -3.34 -3.36
N ASN A 100 0.64 -3.89 -4.56
CA ASN A 100 0.49 -3.13 -5.80
C ASN A 100 -0.94 -2.63 -6.01
N ALA A 101 -1.94 -3.46 -5.75
CA ALA A 101 -3.35 -3.03 -5.85
C ALA A 101 -3.66 -1.89 -4.88
N LEU A 102 -3.15 -1.95 -3.65
CA LEU A 102 -3.33 -0.87 -2.67
C LEU A 102 -2.60 0.41 -3.07
N ILE A 103 -1.38 0.30 -3.62
CA ILE A 103 -0.64 1.45 -4.17
C ILE A 103 -1.43 2.09 -5.31
N GLU A 104 -1.99 1.29 -6.22
CA GLU A 104 -2.83 1.77 -7.33
C GLU A 104 -4.06 2.51 -6.81
N CYS A 105 -4.83 1.92 -5.89
CA CYS A 105 -5.99 2.58 -5.29
C CYS A 105 -5.61 3.90 -4.58
N CYS A 106 -4.49 3.94 -3.87
CA CYS A 106 -4.01 5.18 -3.26
C CYS A 106 -3.64 6.22 -4.33
N GLY A 107 -3.01 5.79 -5.42
CA GLY A 107 -2.65 6.64 -6.55
C GLY A 107 -3.87 7.22 -7.26
N GLU A 108 -4.90 6.41 -7.50
CA GLU A 108 -6.18 6.84 -8.08
C GLU A 108 -6.86 7.90 -7.24
N GLU A 109 -6.99 7.68 -5.94
CA GLU A 109 -7.60 8.62 -4.99
C GLU A 109 -6.84 9.96 -4.96
N ILE A 110 -5.49 9.91 -4.92
CA ILE A 110 -4.66 11.11 -4.96
C ILE A 110 -4.86 11.88 -6.27
N CYS A 111 -4.86 11.17 -7.40
CA CYS A 111 -5.11 11.75 -8.72
C CYS A 111 -6.50 12.39 -8.82
N GLU A 112 -7.54 11.73 -8.32
CA GLU A 112 -8.91 12.26 -8.32
C GLU A 112 -9.00 13.56 -7.51
N GLN A 113 -8.37 13.60 -6.33
CA GLN A 113 -8.33 14.82 -5.53
C GLN A 113 -7.58 15.96 -6.22
N ILE A 114 -6.45 15.68 -6.88
CA ILE A 114 -5.70 16.69 -7.64
C ILE A 114 -6.56 17.22 -8.78
N VAL A 115 -7.21 16.34 -9.55
CA VAL A 115 -8.08 16.71 -10.66
C VAL A 115 -9.27 17.54 -10.19
N SER A 116 -9.91 17.19 -9.06
CA SER A 116 -11.00 17.99 -8.48
C SER A 116 -10.53 19.40 -8.15
N ARG A 117 -9.37 19.53 -7.48
CA ARG A 117 -8.80 20.85 -7.13
C ARG A 117 -8.48 21.68 -8.37
N VAL A 118 -7.96 21.06 -9.43
CA VAL A 118 -7.69 21.76 -10.71
C VAL A 118 -8.99 22.23 -11.35
N ARG A 119 -10.04 21.40 -11.38
CA ARG A 119 -11.36 21.75 -11.93
C ARG A 119 -12.04 22.90 -11.18
N GLU A 120 -11.84 22.97 -9.86
CA GLU A 120 -12.37 24.03 -9.01
C GLU A 120 -11.52 25.32 -9.03
N SER A 121 -10.29 25.25 -9.56
CA SER A 121 -9.40 26.40 -9.61
C SER A 121 -9.75 27.34 -10.77
N ASN A 122 -9.71 28.66 -10.51
CA ASN A 122 -9.89 29.66 -11.56
C ASN A 122 -8.73 29.69 -12.57
N TYR A 123 -7.54 29.31 -12.11
CA TYR A 123 -6.31 29.33 -12.90
C TYR A 123 -5.41 28.17 -12.48
N TYR A 124 -4.84 27.48 -13.47
CA TYR A 124 -3.81 26.48 -13.29
C TYR A 124 -2.74 26.66 -14.38
N ALA A 125 -1.52 26.21 -14.11
CA ALA A 125 -0.43 26.20 -15.08
C ALA A 125 0.11 24.77 -15.20
N ILE A 126 0.44 24.36 -16.42
CA ILE A 126 1.06 23.07 -16.71
C ILE A 126 2.51 23.36 -17.11
N MET A 127 3.46 22.85 -16.33
CA MET A 127 4.88 22.91 -16.66
C MET A 127 5.31 21.55 -17.21
N PHE A 128 5.98 21.58 -18.35
CA PHE A 128 6.57 20.40 -18.96
C PHE A 128 8.08 20.43 -18.68
N ASP A 129 8.59 19.41 -18.00
CA ASP A 129 10.01 19.19 -17.81
C ASP A 129 10.45 18.03 -18.72
N GLU A 130 11.45 18.26 -19.58
CA GLU A 130 11.95 17.27 -20.53
C GLU A 130 13.29 16.73 -20.03
N THR A 131 13.36 15.41 -19.86
CA THR A 131 14.62 14.72 -19.57
C THR A 131 15.04 13.93 -20.81
N THR A 132 16.28 14.15 -21.26
CA THR A 132 16.83 13.43 -22.41
C THR A 132 17.45 12.11 -21.92
N ASP A 133 16.92 10.99 -22.40
CA ASP A 133 17.55 9.67 -22.24
C ASP A 133 18.89 9.63 -23.00
N ALA A 134 19.85 8.80 -22.56
CA ALA A 134 21.11 8.51 -23.26
C ALA A 134 20.95 8.23 -24.77
N SER A 135 19.79 7.76 -25.23
CA SER A 135 19.42 7.54 -26.63
C SER A 135 19.09 8.81 -27.43
N HIS A 136 19.06 10.00 -26.80
CA HIS A 136 18.73 11.30 -27.39
C HIS A 136 17.32 11.38 -28.03
N GLN A 137 16.40 10.49 -27.67
CA GLN A 137 15.01 10.60 -28.12
C GLN A 137 14.19 11.49 -27.18
N PRO A 138 13.53 12.55 -27.70
CA PRO A 138 12.51 13.29 -26.97
C PRO A 138 11.40 12.33 -26.55
N GLN A 139 11.13 12.23 -25.25
CA GLN A 139 10.09 11.34 -24.71
C GLN A 139 8.68 11.97 -24.76
N MET A 140 8.60 13.28 -25.04
CA MET A 140 7.33 13.99 -25.20
C MET A 140 6.93 14.07 -26.68
N LYS A 141 5.81 13.43 -27.03
CA LYS A 141 5.11 13.71 -28.30
C LYS A 141 4.19 14.91 -28.08
N GLN A 142 4.57 16.08 -28.62
CA GLN A 142 3.69 17.25 -28.65
C GLN A 142 2.50 16.95 -29.56
N TYR A 143 1.32 16.73 -28.96
CA TYR A 143 0.06 16.81 -29.70
C TYR A 143 -0.40 18.27 -29.63
N TYR A 144 -0.32 18.96 -30.77
CA TYR A 144 -0.98 20.26 -30.94
C TYR A 144 -2.49 20.03 -30.90
N ALA A 145 -3.17 20.50 -29.85
CA ALA A 145 -4.61 20.69 -29.88
C ALA A 145 -4.88 22.07 -30.52
N ILE A 146 -5.67 22.05 -31.61
CA ILE A 146 -6.21 23.24 -32.29
C ILE A 146 -7.34 23.81 -31.44
#